data_AF-K1TQI5-F1
#
_entry.id   AF-K1TQI5-F1
#
_cell.length_a   1.000
_cell.length_b   1.000
_cell.length_c   1.000
_cell.angle_alpha   90.00
_cell.angle_beta   90.00
_cell.angle_gamma   90.00
#
_symmetry.space_group_name_H-M   'P 1'
#
loop_
_entity.id
_entity.type
_entity.pdbx_description
1 polymer ?
#
loop_
_entity_poly.entity_id
_entity_poly.type
_entity_poly.pdbx_seq_one_letter_code
_entity_poly.pdbx_strand_id
1 'polypeptide(L)'
;VSKSPDVQEISELITEAVGSHIDQMLNERLLSILSTKENVNLETLGFSAEAVQGCQAIVTPIDIAGERLGTLFIYKQDKTYSIDDIILSEYGTAVVGLEMLRSVNEESAEETRKEHIVQSAISTLSFSELEAIIHIFDELGGTEGILVASKVADRVGITRSVIVNALRKFESAGVIESRSSGMK
;
A
#
# COMPACT_ATOMS: atom_id res chain seq x y z
N VAL A 1 -2.11 -0.49 -16.72
CA VAL A 1 -1.69 -1.38 -17.83
C VAL A 1 -1.58 -0.55 -19.10
N SER A 2 -0.46 -0.60 -19.81
CA SER A 2 -0.30 0.08 -21.11
C SER A 2 -0.69 -0.90 -22.22
N LYS A 3 -1.60 -0.51 -23.11
CA LYS A 3 -2.11 -1.37 -24.19
C LYS A 3 -1.69 -0.82 -25.55
N SER A 4 -1.29 -1.71 -26.45
CA SER A 4 -1.07 -1.39 -27.87
C SER A 4 -2.25 -1.91 -28.68
N PRO A 5 -2.88 -1.10 -29.56
CA PRO A 5 -3.99 -1.55 -30.38
C PRO A 5 -3.61 -2.66 -31.37
N ASP A 6 -2.32 -2.79 -31.69
CA ASP A 6 -1.80 -3.75 -32.67
C ASP A 6 -1.30 -5.06 -32.04
N VAL A 7 -1.43 -5.24 -30.72
CA VAL A 7 -0.96 -6.43 -30.00
C VAL A 7 -2.14 -7.09 -29.31
N GLN A 8 -2.35 -8.38 -29.58
CA GLN A 8 -3.39 -9.15 -28.90
C GLN A 8 -3.08 -9.26 -27.41
N GLU A 9 -4.07 -8.94 -26.58
CA GLU A 9 -3.92 -8.95 -25.13
C GLU A 9 -3.96 -10.38 -24.56
N ILE A 10 -3.00 -10.70 -23.70
CA ILE A 10 -2.98 -11.94 -22.93
C ILE A 10 -3.81 -11.74 -21.65
N SER A 11 -5.00 -12.31 -21.62
CA SER A 11 -5.90 -12.29 -20.45
C SER A 11 -5.79 -13.54 -19.56
N GLU A 12 -5.07 -14.56 -20.01
CA GLU A 12 -4.85 -15.79 -19.25
C GLU A 12 -3.83 -15.55 -18.13
N LEU A 13 -4.04 -16.10 -16.93
CA LEU A 13 -3.16 -16.03 -15.75
C LEU A 13 -2.85 -14.63 -15.20
N ILE A 14 -3.17 -13.57 -15.93
CA ILE A 14 -2.92 -12.17 -15.59
C ILE A 14 -4.25 -11.46 -15.37
N THR A 15 -4.28 -10.51 -14.43
CA THR A 15 -5.43 -9.66 -14.14
C THR A 15 -5.14 -8.20 -14.53
N GLU A 16 -6.15 -7.49 -15.04
CA GLU A 16 -5.98 -6.12 -15.53
C GLU A 16 -6.12 -5.04 -14.45
N ALA A 17 -6.55 -5.40 -13.23
CA ALA A 17 -6.82 -4.46 -12.16
C ALA A 17 -5.58 -4.21 -11.30
N VAL A 18 -5.31 -2.94 -10.98
CA VAL A 18 -4.27 -2.61 -9.98
C VAL A 18 -4.73 -3.13 -8.63
N GLY A 19 -3.86 -3.88 -7.94
CA GLY A 19 -4.14 -4.48 -6.63
C GLY A 19 -4.78 -5.87 -6.69
N SER A 20 -5.10 -6.41 -7.88
CA SER A 20 -5.46 -7.82 -8.00
C SER A 20 -4.23 -8.73 -8.05
N HIS A 21 -4.41 -9.98 -7.66
CA HIS A 21 -3.38 -11.00 -7.73
C HIS A 21 -3.41 -11.69 -9.11
N ILE A 22 -2.24 -11.99 -9.65
CA ILE A 22 -2.09 -12.90 -10.79
C ILE A 22 -2.17 -14.35 -10.31
N ASP A 23 -2.20 -15.30 -11.24
CA ASP A 23 -2.10 -16.72 -10.91
C ASP A 23 -0.88 -17.00 -10.03
N GLN A 24 -1.08 -17.79 -8.96
CA GLN A 24 -0.04 -18.04 -7.97
C GLN A 24 1.14 -18.81 -8.57
N MET A 25 0.88 -19.77 -9.47
CA MET A 25 1.93 -20.56 -10.09
C MET A 25 2.74 -19.72 -11.09
N LEU A 26 2.07 -18.81 -11.82
CA LEU A 26 2.75 -17.80 -12.64
C LEU A 26 3.67 -16.92 -11.77
N ASN A 27 3.19 -16.44 -10.62
CA ASN A 27 3.98 -15.62 -9.71
C ASN A 27 5.25 -16.33 -9.23
N GLU A 28 5.14 -17.60 -8.78
CA GLU A 28 6.30 -18.40 -8.37
C GLU A 28 7.32 -18.57 -9.51
N ARG A 29 6.85 -18.81 -10.73
CA ARG A 29 7.74 -18.91 -11.91
C ARG A 29 8.45 -17.59 -12.19
N LEU A 30 7.77 -16.45 -12.08
CA LEU A 30 8.38 -15.13 -12.25
C LEU A 30 9.43 -14.83 -11.16
N LEU A 31 9.16 -15.21 -9.90
CA LEU A 31 10.11 -15.06 -8.79
C LEU A 31 11.35 -15.95 -8.95
N SER A 32 11.22 -17.10 -9.61
CA SER A 32 12.36 -17.98 -9.90
C SER A 32 13.35 -17.41 -10.93
N ILE A 33 12.97 -16.34 -11.64
CA ILE A 33 13.84 -15.66 -12.61
C ILE A 33 14.72 -14.65 -11.87
N LEU A 34 16.02 -14.95 -11.80
CA LEU A 34 17.02 -14.20 -11.04
C LEU A 34 17.82 -13.17 -11.86
N SER A 35 17.64 -13.15 -13.18
CA SER A 35 18.29 -12.21 -14.09
C SER A 35 17.36 -11.94 -15.27
N THR A 36 17.60 -10.85 -15.99
CA THR A 36 16.86 -10.56 -17.22
C THR A 36 16.89 -11.77 -18.16
N LYS A 37 15.73 -12.15 -18.66
CA LYS A 37 15.57 -13.15 -19.72
C LYS A 37 14.74 -12.57 -20.84
N GLU A 38 15.33 -12.50 -22.02
CA GLU A 38 14.69 -12.10 -23.26
C GLU A 38 14.14 -13.32 -24.02
N ASN A 39 13.18 -13.07 -24.91
CA ASN A 39 12.60 -14.08 -25.81
C ASN A 39 12.08 -15.33 -25.07
N VAL A 40 11.56 -15.14 -23.86
CA VAL A 40 11.02 -16.20 -23.02
C VAL A 40 9.81 -16.83 -23.70
N ASN A 41 9.82 -18.17 -23.77
CA ASN A 41 8.65 -18.91 -24.20
C ASN A 41 7.58 -18.86 -23.10
N LEU A 42 6.48 -18.19 -23.38
CA LEU A 42 5.38 -18.00 -22.43
C LEU A 42 4.72 -19.33 -22.01
N GLU A 43 4.74 -20.38 -22.83
CA GLU A 43 4.24 -21.70 -22.41
C GLU A 43 5.01 -22.25 -21.20
N THR A 44 6.31 -21.92 -21.07
CA THR A 44 7.11 -22.31 -19.90
C THR A 44 6.73 -21.55 -18.63
N LEU A 45 6.07 -20.40 -18.78
CA LEU A 45 5.46 -19.65 -17.67
C LEU A 45 4.04 -20.14 -17.36
N GLY A 46 3.52 -21.10 -18.14
CA GLY A 46 2.27 -21.82 -17.91
C GLY A 46 1.08 -21.34 -18.75
N PHE A 47 1.29 -20.40 -19.67
CA PHE A 47 0.23 -19.95 -20.58
C PHE A 47 -0.09 -21.01 -21.63
N SER A 48 -1.33 -21.07 -22.10
CA SER A 48 -1.70 -21.92 -23.22
C SER A 48 -1.11 -21.42 -24.54
N ALA A 49 -0.74 -22.35 -25.44
CA ALA A 49 -0.17 -22.02 -26.75
C ALA A 49 -1.11 -21.15 -27.60
N GLU A 50 -2.42 -21.29 -27.43
CA GLU A 50 -3.46 -20.51 -28.12
C GLU A 50 -3.48 -19.06 -27.63
N ALA A 51 -3.31 -18.83 -26.32
CA ALA A 51 -3.33 -17.49 -25.74
C ALA A 51 -2.07 -16.66 -26.06
N VAL A 52 -0.94 -17.33 -26.33
CA VAL A 52 0.37 -16.68 -26.49
C VAL A 52 1.01 -16.92 -27.85
N GLN A 53 0.20 -17.29 -28.85
CA GLN A 53 0.69 -17.62 -30.17
C GLN A 53 1.45 -16.44 -30.80
N GLY A 54 2.72 -16.67 -31.15
CA GLY A 54 3.58 -15.64 -31.75
C GLY A 54 4.07 -14.58 -30.75
N CYS A 55 3.74 -14.70 -29.46
CA CYS A 55 4.21 -13.79 -28.43
C CYS A 55 5.59 -14.22 -27.91
N GLN A 56 6.47 -13.25 -27.75
CA GLN A 56 7.72 -13.39 -27.01
C GLN A 56 7.73 -12.39 -25.87
N ALA A 57 8.38 -12.76 -24.76
CA ALA A 57 8.47 -11.89 -23.59
C ALA A 57 9.90 -11.61 -23.16
N ILE A 58 10.10 -10.44 -22.58
CA ILE A 58 11.25 -10.13 -21.73
C ILE A 58 10.78 -10.01 -20.29
N VAL A 59 11.50 -10.69 -19.41
CA VAL A 59 11.23 -10.73 -17.97
C VAL A 59 12.46 -10.23 -17.26
N THR A 60 12.34 -9.09 -16.58
CA THR A 60 13.42 -8.47 -15.84
C THR A 60 13.06 -8.40 -14.36
N PRO A 61 13.85 -8.99 -13.46
CA PRO A 61 13.59 -8.89 -12.04
C PRO A 61 13.86 -7.46 -11.53
N ILE A 62 13.01 -6.95 -10.65
CA ILE A 62 13.20 -5.65 -10.00
C ILE A 62 13.84 -5.90 -8.63
N ASP A 63 15.16 -5.87 -8.60
CA ASP A 63 15.97 -6.07 -7.39
C ASP A 63 16.71 -4.77 -7.02
N ILE A 64 16.62 -4.35 -5.76
CA ILE A 64 17.37 -3.20 -5.25
C ILE A 64 17.85 -3.47 -3.82
N ALA A 65 19.09 -3.08 -3.52
CA ALA A 65 19.70 -3.28 -2.20
C ALA A 65 19.65 -4.73 -1.65
N GLY A 66 19.56 -5.73 -2.54
CA GLY A 66 19.46 -7.15 -2.16
C GLY A 66 18.03 -7.63 -1.89
N GLU A 67 17.03 -6.79 -2.12
CA GLU A 67 15.61 -7.12 -1.97
C GLU A 67 14.90 -7.22 -3.32
N ARG A 68 14.06 -8.25 -3.49
CA ARG A 68 13.21 -8.46 -4.66
C ARG A 68 11.91 -7.69 -4.51
N LEU A 69 11.79 -6.56 -5.20
CA LEU A 69 10.60 -5.70 -5.16
C LEU A 69 9.50 -6.13 -6.13
N GLY A 70 9.86 -6.80 -7.23
CA GLY A 70 8.87 -7.22 -8.22
C GLY A 70 9.47 -7.78 -9.49
N THR A 71 8.67 -7.83 -10.55
CA THR A 71 9.10 -8.34 -11.87
C THR A 71 8.52 -7.44 -12.95
N LEU A 72 9.37 -6.93 -13.83
CA LEU A 72 8.96 -6.31 -15.09
C LEU A 72 8.70 -7.43 -16.11
N PHE A 73 7.48 -7.46 -16.63
CA PHE A 73 7.05 -8.41 -17.66
C PHE A 73 6.54 -7.63 -18.87
N ILE A 74 7.19 -7.79 -20.02
CA ILE A 74 6.80 -7.16 -21.28
C ILE A 74 6.74 -8.25 -22.34
N TYR A 75 5.73 -8.20 -23.21
CA TYR A 75 5.65 -9.08 -24.37
C TYR A 75 5.42 -8.28 -25.66
N LYS A 76 5.83 -8.87 -26.78
CA LYS A 76 5.61 -8.40 -28.16
C LYS A 76 5.13 -9.57 -29.01
N GLN A 77 4.40 -9.28 -30.08
CA GLN A 77 3.93 -10.28 -31.03
C GLN A 77 4.79 -10.23 -32.32
N ASP A 78 5.11 -11.40 -32.86
CA ASP A 78 5.82 -11.60 -34.14
C ASP A 78 7.19 -10.91 -34.26
N LYS A 79 7.80 -10.54 -33.12
CA LYS A 79 9.11 -9.90 -33.05
C LYS A 79 9.91 -10.43 -31.87
N THR A 80 11.22 -10.53 -32.06
CA THR A 80 12.16 -10.89 -31.00
C THR A 80 12.72 -9.64 -30.33
N TYR A 81 13.09 -9.78 -29.07
CA TYR A 81 13.88 -8.82 -28.32
C TYR A 81 15.35 -8.90 -28.71
N SER A 82 15.96 -7.72 -28.86
CA SER A 82 17.39 -7.57 -29.12
C SER A 82 18.15 -7.12 -27.87
N ILE A 83 19.47 -7.00 -27.97
CA ILE A 83 20.32 -6.47 -26.89
C ILE A 83 19.89 -5.05 -26.48
N ASP A 84 19.47 -4.21 -27.45
CA ASP A 84 19.02 -2.86 -27.15
C ASP A 84 17.75 -2.86 -26.26
N ASP A 85 16.84 -3.83 -26.50
CA ASP A 85 15.66 -3.98 -25.65
C ASP A 85 16.03 -4.46 -24.23
N ILE A 86 17.05 -5.32 -24.09
CA ILE A 86 17.55 -5.76 -22.79
C ILE A 86 18.09 -4.55 -22.01
N ILE A 87 18.95 -3.74 -22.65
CA ILE A 87 19.53 -2.54 -22.04
C ILE A 87 18.43 -1.58 -21.56
N LEU A 88 17.43 -1.32 -22.42
CA LEU A 88 16.30 -0.46 -22.06
C LEU A 88 15.46 -1.04 -20.91
N SER A 89 15.23 -2.35 -20.92
CA SER A 89 14.43 -3.02 -19.88
C SER A 89 15.14 -3.01 -18.54
N GLU A 90 16.46 -3.26 -18.50
CA GLU A 90 17.26 -3.20 -17.28
C GLU A 90 17.39 -1.79 -16.74
N TYR A 91 17.66 -0.81 -17.61
CA TYR A 91 17.70 0.59 -17.22
C TYR A 91 16.34 1.07 -16.67
N GLY A 92 15.25 0.74 -17.37
CA GLY A 92 13.90 1.05 -16.93
C GLY A 92 13.57 0.40 -15.59
N THR A 93 13.95 -0.86 -15.41
CA THR A 93 13.76 -1.60 -14.16
C THR A 93 14.54 -0.98 -13.00
N ALA A 94 15.78 -0.53 -13.23
CA ALA A 94 16.57 0.14 -12.19
C ALA A 94 15.91 1.45 -11.72
N VAL A 95 15.39 2.25 -12.67
CA VAL A 95 14.66 3.50 -12.34
C VAL A 95 13.37 3.20 -11.59
N VAL A 96 12.59 2.21 -12.05
CA VAL A 96 11.36 1.78 -11.37
C VAL A 96 11.68 1.26 -9.96
N GLY A 97 12.73 0.46 -9.79
CA GLY A 97 13.16 -0.05 -8.50
C GLY A 97 13.52 1.07 -7.51
N LEU A 98 14.19 2.14 -7.98
CA LEU A 98 14.49 3.31 -7.16
C LEU A 98 13.21 4.02 -6.69
N GLU A 99 12.24 4.21 -7.58
CA GLU A 99 10.97 4.85 -7.22
C GLU A 99 10.11 3.97 -6.31
N MET A 100 10.13 2.64 -6.49
CA MET A 100 9.47 1.71 -5.56
C MET A 100 10.09 1.80 -4.16
N LEU A 101 11.42 1.75 -4.06
CA LEU A 101 12.12 1.89 -2.77
C LEU A 101 11.83 3.24 -2.10
N ARG A 102 11.80 4.31 -2.90
CA ARG A 102 11.43 5.63 -2.42
C ARG A 102 10.00 5.65 -1.88
N SER A 103 9.04 5.09 -2.61
CA SER A 103 7.64 5.01 -2.18
C SER A 103 7.50 4.26 -0.86
N VAL A 104 8.18 3.13 -0.69
CA VAL A 104 8.19 2.35 0.55
C VAL A 104 8.75 3.18 1.71
N ASN A 105 9.86 3.89 1.49
CA ASN A 105 10.45 4.75 2.51
C ASN A 105 9.55 5.93 2.90
N GLU A 106 8.90 6.56 1.92
CA GLU A 106 7.95 7.67 2.18
C GLU A 106 6.73 7.18 2.96
N GLU A 107 6.17 6.02 2.61
CA GLU A 107 5.05 5.40 3.32
C GLU A 107 5.43 5.03 4.76
N SER A 108 6.58 4.36 4.96
CA SER A 108 7.07 3.99 6.29
C SER A 108 7.39 5.21 7.16
N ALA A 109 7.95 6.27 6.58
CA ALA A 109 8.21 7.51 7.29
C ALA A 109 6.91 8.20 7.74
N GLU A 110 5.87 8.21 6.88
CA GLU A 110 4.57 8.77 7.23
C GLU A 110 3.84 7.93 8.30
N GLU A 111 3.94 6.60 8.26
CA GLU A 111 3.43 5.72 9.30
C GLU A 111 4.11 5.98 10.65
N THR A 112 5.45 5.99 10.66
CA THR A 112 6.25 6.33 11.85
C THR A 112 5.90 7.70 12.41
N ARG A 113 5.67 8.68 11.52
CA ARG A 113 5.25 10.03 11.91
C ARG A 113 3.86 10.02 12.57
N LYS A 114 2.90 9.27 12.03
CA LYS A 114 1.56 9.11 12.62
C LYS A 114 1.64 8.47 14.01
N GLU A 115 2.42 7.41 14.16
CA GLU A 115 2.64 6.77 15.47
C GLU A 115 3.23 7.75 16.49
N HIS A 116 4.26 8.52 16.10
CA HIS A 116 4.86 9.51 16.97
C HIS A 116 3.90 10.62 17.39
N ILE A 117 3.01 11.06 16.51
CA ILE A 117 1.96 12.04 16.83
C ILE A 117 1.03 11.47 17.91
N VAL A 118 0.57 10.23 17.74
CA VAL A 118 -0.31 9.56 18.72
C VAL A 118 0.39 9.37 20.06
N GLN A 119 1.64 8.88 20.06
CA GLN A 119 2.44 8.71 21.28
C GLN A 119 2.66 10.04 22.01
N SER A 120 2.96 11.11 21.26
CA SER A 120 3.12 12.45 21.82
C SER A 120 1.83 12.92 22.48
N ALA A 121 0.68 12.74 21.82
CA ALA A 121 -0.61 13.10 22.38
C ALA A 121 -0.89 12.36 23.71
N ILE A 122 -0.67 11.04 23.74
CA ILE A 122 -0.81 10.21 24.94
C ILE A 122 0.08 10.71 26.07
N SER A 123 1.35 11.07 25.77
CA SER A 123 2.31 11.53 26.78
C SER A 123 1.91 12.84 27.47
N THR A 124 1.05 13.64 26.83
CA THR A 124 0.55 14.90 27.41
C THR A 124 -0.66 14.73 28.32
N LEU A 125 -1.29 13.54 28.32
CA LEU A 125 -2.44 13.24 29.16
C LEU A 125 -2.01 12.89 30.58
N SER A 126 -2.79 13.35 31.54
CA SER A 126 -2.80 12.79 32.90
C SER A 126 -3.51 11.43 32.91
N PHE A 127 -3.29 10.66 33.97
CA PHE A 127 -3.92 9.34 34.14
C PHE A 127 -5.44 9.36 33.93
N SER A 128 -6.15 10.29 34.56
CA SER A 128 -7.60 10.42 34.42
C SER A 128 -8.04 10.90 33.03
N GLU A 129 -7.21 11.67 32.33
CA GLU A 129 -7.49 12.06 30.93
C GLU A 129 -7.30 10.88 29.97
N LEU A 130 -6.31 10.02 30.22
CA LEU A 130 -6.09 8.81 29.43
C LEU A 130 -7.25 7.81 29.60
N GLU A 131 -7.68 7.55 30.83
CA GLU A 131 -8.88 6.74 31.10
C GLU A 131 -10.12 7.32 30.41
N ALA A 132 -10.28 8.65 30.45
CA ALA A 132 -11.37 9.32 29.76
C ALA A 132 -11.35 9.04 28.25
N ILE A 133 -10.19 9.17 27.60
CA ILE A 133 -10.04 8.93 26.15
C ILE A 133 -10.39 7.48 25.76
N ILE A 134 -9.94 6.50 26.54
CA ILE A 134 -10.26 5.08 26.27
C ILE A 134 -11.78 4.89 26.26
N HIS A 135 -12.47 5.37 27.30
CA HIS A 135 -13.93 5.25 27.39
C HIS A 135 -14.68 6.04 26.31
N ILE A 136 -14.13 7.17 25.86
CA ILE A 136 -14.71 7.97 24.78
C ILE A 136 -14.68 7.21 23.46
N PHE A 137 -13.52 6.63 23.10
CA PHE A 137 -13.40 5.86 21.86
C PHE A 137 -14.22 4.57 21.91
N ASP A 138 -14.29 3.90 23.06
CA ASP A 138 -15.17 2.74 23.25
C ASP A 138 -16.65 3.09 23.05
N GLU A 139 -17.11 4.25 23.52
CA GLU A 139 -18.51 4.70 23.34
C GLU A 139 -18.81 5.21 21.92
N LEU A 140 -17.79 5.65 21.18
CA LEU A 140 -17.96 6.11 19.79
C LEU A 140 -18.32 4.96 18.84
N GLY A 141 -17.73 3.78 19.05
CA GLY A 141 -18.01 2.58 18.26
C GLY A 141 -17.60 2.66 16.78
N GLY A 142 -16.66 3.55 16.43
CA GLY A 142 -16.22 3.80 15.06
C GLY A 142 -15.14 4.88 14.97
N THR A 143 -14.85 5.35 13.76
CA THR A 143 -13.86 6.42 13.51
C THR A 143 -14.44 7.83 13.62
N GLU A 144 -15.77 7.95 13.63
CA GLU A 144 -16.50 9.21 13.76
C GLU A 144 -17.77 9.01 14.58
N GLY A 145 -18.26 10.08 15.22
CA GLY A 145 -19.48 9.99 16.01
C GLY A 145 -19.79 11.24 16.83
N ILE A 146 -20.95 11.22 17.48
CA ILE A 146 -21.39 12.29 18.39
C ILE A 146 -21.20 11.81 19.83
N LEU A 147 -20.36 12.52 20.56
CA LEU A 147 -20.08 12.24 21.97
C LEU A 147 -20.88 13.19 22.88
N VAL A 148 -21.56 12.64 23.87
CA VAL A 148 -22.18 13.42 24.95
C VAL A 148 -21.28 13.37 26.19
N ALA A 149 -20.43 14.39 26.36
CA ALA A 149 -19.41 14.43 27.41
C ALA A 149 -19.97 14.26 28.84
N SER A 150 -21.21 14.71 29.11
CA SER A 150 -21.85 14.50 30.42
C SER A 150 -22.12 13.03 30.72
N LYS A 151 -22.58 12.27 29.73
CA LYS A 151 -22.91 10.86 29.87
C LYS A 151 -21.68 10.01 30.16
N VAL A 152 -20.56 10.34 29.52
CA VAL A 152 -19.25 9.69 29.77
C VAL A 152 -18.74 10.04 31.16
N ALA A 153 -18.81 11.33 31.56
CA ALA A 153 -18.40 11.78 32.89
C ALA A 153 -19.14 11.04 34.01
N ASP A 154 -20.46 10.94 33.90
CA ASP A 154 -21.32 10.29 34.91
C ASP A 154 -21.07 8.77 34.97
N ARG A 155 -20.77 8.11 33.85
CA ARG A 155 -20.49 6.68 33.79
C ARG A 155 -19.13 6.31 34.39
N VAL A 156 -18.10 7.09 34.07
CA VAL A 156 -16.70 6.82 34.48
C VAL A 156 -16.40 7.40 35.88
N GLY A 157 -17.22 8.34 36.36
CA GLY A 157 -17.02 8.98 37.67
C GLY A 157 -15.95 10.07 37.64
N ILE A 158 -15.75 10.72 36.50
CA ILE A 158 -14.79 11.82 36.32
C ILE A 158 -15.50 13.14 36.04
N THR A 159 -14.81 14.28 36.22
CA THR A 159 -15.41 15.58 35.92
C THR A 159 -15.45 15.83 34.41
N ARG A 160 -16.49 16.54 33.93
CA ARG A 160 -16.61 16.92 32.51
C ARG A 160 -15.40 17.71 32.00
N SER A 161 -14.72 18.47 32.87
CA SER A 161 -13.50 19.20 32.51
C SER A 161 -12.33 18.28 32.13
N VAL A 162 -12.21 17.09 32.74
CA VAL A 162 -11.18 16.11 32.38
C VAL A 162 -11.40 15.62 30.95
N ILE A 163 -12.64 15.32 30.57
CA ILE A 163 -13.01 14.91 29.21
C ILE A 163 -12.69 16.01 28.19
N VAL A 164 -13.12 17.25 28.46
CA VAL A 164 -12.89 18.37 27.56
C VAL A 164 -11.40 18.66 27.40
N ASN A 165 -10.62 18.59 28.48
CA ASN A 165 -9.17 18.78 28.41
C ASN A 165 -8.47 17.67 27.62
N ALA A 166 -8.87 16.42 27.81
CA ALA A 166 -8.31 15.29 27.08
C ALA A 166 -8.57 15.41 25.58
N LEU A 167 -9.82 15.71 25.18
CA LEU A 167 -10.19 15.95 23.79
C LEU A 167 -9.42 17.13 23.19
N ARG A 168 -9.28 18.23 23.94
CA ARG A 168 -8.52 19.41 23.49
C ARG A 168 -7.04 19.09 23.26
N LYS A 169 -6.42 18.25 24.09
CA LYS A 169 -5.03 17.81 23.91
C LYS A 169 -4.86 16.95 22.66
N PHE A 170 -5.79 16.03 22.42
CA PHE A 170 -5.80 15.19 21.21
C PHE A 170 -6.06 16.00 19.94
N GLU A 171 -6.97 16.97 19.99
CA GLU A 171 -7.22 17.91 18.90
C GLU A 171 -6.01 18.79 18.63
N SER A 172 -5.35 19.30 19.68
CA SER A 172 -4.15 20.12 19.55
C SER A 172 -2.96 19.35 18.97
N ALA A 173 -2.91 18.03 19.19
CA ALA A 173 -1.92 17.13 18.60
C ALA A 173 -2.26 16.72 17.16
N GLY A 174 -3.44 17.08 16.65
CA GLY A 174 -3.91 16.67 15.31
C GLY A 174 -4.34 15.20 15.22
N VAL A 175 -4.63 14.55 16.36
CA VAL A 175 -5.10 13.15 16.40
C VAL A 175 -6.59 13.06 16.11
N ILE A 176 -7.37 14.06 16.55
CA ILE A 176 -8.81 14.15 16.30
C ILE A 176 -9.18 15.55 15.83
N GLU A 177 -10.36 15.68 15.23
CA GLU A 177 -11.01 16.95 15.01
C GLU A 177 -12.29 17.00 15.85
N SER A 178 -12.53 18.10 16.57
CA SER A 178 -13.70 18.24 17.42
C SER A 178 -14.53 19.47 17.03
N ARG A 179 -15.85 19.32 16.99
CA ARG A 179 -16.77 20.44 16.77
C ARG A 179 -17.84 20.47 17.86
N SER A 180 -17.82 21.52 18.67
CA SER A 180 -18.82 21.70 19.72
C SER A 180 -20.19 22.02 19.13
N SER A 181 -21.20 21.25 19.52
CA SER A 181 -22.61 21.50 19.19
C SER A 181 -23.33 22.39 20.22
N GLY A 182 -22.59 22.95 21.19
CA GLY A 182 -23.13 23.76 22.29
C GLY A 182 -23.70 22.93 23.44
N MET A 183 -24.14 23.62 24.50
CA MET A 183 -24.93 23.02 25.58
C MET A 183 -26.41 23.22 25.25
N LYS A 184 -27.18 22.13 25.17
CA LYS A 184 -28.64 22.20 25.30
C LYS A 184 -29.03 21.91 26.74
#